data_AF-A0A1L7N9C5-F1
#
_entry.id   AF-A0A1L7N9C5-F1
#
_cell.length_a   1.000
_cell.length_b   1.000
_cell.length_c   1.000
_cell.angle_alpha   90.00
_cell.angle_beta   90.00
_cell.angle_gamma   90.00
#
_symmetry.space_group_name_H-M   'P 1'
#
loop_
_entity.id
_entity.type
_entity.pdbx_description
1 polymer ?
#
loop_
_entity_poly.entity_id
_entity_poly.type
_entity_poly.pdbx_seq_one_letter_code
_entity_poly.pdbx_strand_id
1 'polypeptide(L)'
;MSSITFEYAAFEVNLRVASGGGAVVSFDGGSNWQVPSLSTSESSVFLVPGSFSLVADSALVKDDAGQVITVAPPLEFDIQRSHDIHYLNKMVFNFRTRIPDKTIFYHYLRSLLLSMDRSSKFYLGVLSVLAFRVGEDPVNRSEVGREIVRIRTDLISKKPSAPLDPVTLRWWISSGTNIVPLAEFYQLRSNAYDIAKDIYEMRDESAKARIVYWNTTSAMLLYAFFLYGEGRTGEASEVFLSTFTLCQRGLLEIFSSANKSILSQYPDCTALVEIGRNAFAAHAVLSGSKFSPGSTAEYPVDLEGYYIDFIGAVRRHDKSFPPKLGYFIELKDRLNKAKNILFEG
;
A
#
# COMPACT_ATOMS: atom_id res chain seq x y z
N MET A 1 5.75 41.93 2.34
CA MET A 1 5.74 40.67 3.10
C MET A 1 6.59 39.69 2.32
N SER A 2 7.67 39.17 2.91
CA SER A 2 8.43 38.05 2.34
C SER A 2 7.52 36.82 2.29
N SER A 3 7.28 36.27 1.11
CA SER A 3 6.52 35.02 0.98
C SER A 3 7.36 33.84 1.47
N ILE A 4 6.77 32.98 2.28
CA ILE A 4 7.35 31.70 2.71
C ILE A 4 6.44 30.60 2.19
N THR A 5 6.98 29.68 1.40
CA THR A 5 6.17 28.67 0.69
C THR A 5 6.85 27.30 0.70
N PHE A 6 6.06 26.25 0.91
CA PHE A 6 6.52 24.87 0.74
C PHE A 6 6.30 24.43 -0.71
N GLU A 7 7.36 23.96 -1.35
CA GLU A 7 7.40 23.47 -2.73
C GLU A 7 7.57 21.95 -2.71
N TYR A 8 6.70 21.23 -3.41
CA TYR A 8 6.65 19.77 -3.39
C TYR A 8 7.25 19.23 -4.68
N ALA A 9 8.41 18.60 -4.56
CA ALA A 9 8.99 17.80 -5.62
C ALA A 9 8.68 16.32 -5.40
N ALA A 10 9.00 15.49 -6.39
CA ALA A 10 8.71 14.06 -6.34
C ALA A 10 9.31 13.35 -5.11
N PHE A 11 10.47 13.81 -4.62
CA PHE A 11 11.27 13.15 -3.58
C PHE A 11 11.55 14.03 -2.36
N GLU A 12 11.39 15.34 -2.50
CA GLU A 12 11.73 16.30 -1.48
C GLU A 12 10.65 17.36 -1.34
N VAL A 13 10.66 18.01 -0.19
CA VAL A 13 9.92 19.24 0.04
C VAL A 13 10.94 20.31 0.32
N ASN A 14 10.80 21.45 -0.35
CA ASN A 14 11.66 22.60 -0.14
C ASN A 14 10.85 23.71 0.53
N LEU A 15 11.45 24.39 1.50
CA LEU A 15 10.93 25.64 2.03
C LEU A 15 11.61 26.78 1.27
N ARG A 16 10.85 27.56 0.52
CA ARG A 16 11.33 28.79 -0.11
C ARG A 16 10.97 29.99 0.75
N VAL A 17 11.96 30.83 1.02
CA VAL A 17 11.82 32.11 1.70
C VAL A 17 12.20 33.21 0.71
N ALA A 18 11.25 34.09 0.37
CA ALA A 18 11.50 35.24 -0.50
C ALA A 18 12.18 36.37 0.28
N SER A 19 13.48 36.21 0.52
CA SER A 19 14.37 37.22 1.12
C SER A 19 15.74 37.16 0.44
N GLY A 20 16.29 38.33 0.10
CA GLY A 20 17.59 38.46 -0.52
C GLY A 20 18.72 38.31 0.50
N GLY A 21 19.31 37.12 0.58
CA GLY A 21 20.60 36.81 1.21
C GLY A 21 20.71 36.93 2.73
N GLY A 22 20.70 35.78 3.43
CA GLY A 22 21.09 35.66 4.85
C GLY A 22 20.11 34.92 5.76
N ALA A 23 18.92 34.56 5.24
CA ALA A 23 17.95 33.78 5.99
C ALA A 23 18.50 32.41 6.43
N VAL A 24 18.17 32.01 7.64
CA VAL A 24 18.43 30.67 8.16
C VAL A 24 17.15 30.04 8.71
N VAL A 25 17.05 28.72 8.61
CA VAL A 25 15.84 27.98 9.01
C VAL A 25 16.17 26.92 10.04
N SER A 26 15.30 26.77 11.03
CA SER A 26 15.33 25.67 11.97
C SER A 26 14.06 24.83 11.82
N PHE A 27 14.24 23.53 11.62
CA PHE A 27 13.16 22.53 11.59
C PHE A 27 12.98 21.78 12.91
N ASP A 28 13.78 22.10 13.95
CA ASP A 28 13.84 21.38 15.22
C ASP A 28 13.62 22.28 16.45
N GLY A 29 12.81 23.34 16.28
CA GLY A 29 12.43 24.24 17.37
C GLY A 29 13.53 25.21 17.84
N GLY A 30 14.57 25.42 17.03
CA GLY A 30 15.60 26.43 17.23
C GLY A 30 16.95 25.85 17.68
N SER A 31 17.07 24.52 17.74
CA SER A 31 18.27 23.83 18.20
C SER A 31 19.37 23.84 17.13
N ASN A 32 18.99 23.68 15.86
CA ASN A 32 19.91 23.73 14.72
C ASN A 32 19.39 24.68 13.64
N TRP A 33 20.22 25.66 13.28
CA TRP A 33 19.94 26.62 12.22
C TRP A 33 20.68 26.23 10.94
N GLN A 34 19.91 25.98 9.89
CA GLN A 34 20.40 25.56 8.59
C GLN A 34 20.54 26.77 7.67
N VAL A 35 21.65 26.80 6.94
CA VAL A 35 21.86 27.70 5.81
C VAL A 35 21.14 27.16 4.57
N PRO A 36 20.73 28.02 3.63
CA PRO A 36 20.00 27.57 2.44
C PRO A 36 20.87 26.66 1.55
N SER A 37 20.24 25.67 0.94
CA SER A 37 20.87 24.81 -0.08
C SER A 37 21.07 25.55 -1.41
N LEU A 38 20.21 26.53 -1.69
CA LEU A 38 20.32 27.43 -2.83
C LEU A 38 19.91 28.84 -2.39
N SER A 39 20.74 29.83 -2.69
CA SER A 39 20.43 31.25 -2.44
C SER A 39 20.59 32.05 -3.72
N THR A 40 19.55 32.81 -4.05
CA THR A 40 19.54 33.82 -5.12
C THR A 40 19.31 35.19 -4.51
N SER A 41 19.46 36.25 -5.32
CA SER A 41 19.12 37.62 -4.90
C SER A 41 17.65 37.79 -4.47
N GLU A 42 16.77 36.85 -4.85
CA GLU A 42 15.33 36.94 -4.62
C GLU A 42 14.81 35.90 -3.63
N SER A 43 15.53 34.80 -3.40
CA SER A 43 15.04 33.71 -2.56
C SER A 43 16.13 32.84 -1.96
N SER A 44 15.84 32.30 -0.78
CA SER A 44 16.62 31.26 -0.13
C SER A 44 15.78 29.97 -0.04
N VAL A 45 16.35 28.86 -0.49
CA VAL A 45 15.69 27.54 -0.55
C VAL A 45 16.34 26.61 0.46
N PHE A 46 15.51 25.94 1.25
CA PHE A 46 15.93 25.00 2.29
C PHE A 46 15.32 23.63 2.04
N LEU A 47 16.13 22.59 2.10
CA LEU A 47 15.63 21.22 2.02
C LEU A 47 14.94 20.86 3.34
N VAL A 48 13.66 20.48 3.28
CA VAL A 48 12.92 20.05 4.48
C VAL A 48 13.40 18.64 4.88
N PRO A 49 13.87 18.43 6.12
CA PRO A 49 14.35 17.14 6.56
C PRO A 49 13.26 16.06 6.49
N GLY A 50 13.66 14.83 6.19
CA GLY A 50 12.73 13.71 6.16
C GLY A 50 12.00 13.47 7.49
N SER A 51 12.58 13.85 8.62
CA SER A 51 11.95 13.73 9.94
C SER A 51 10.90 14.81 10.24
N PHE A 52 10.80 15.86 9.43
CA PHE A 52 9.84 16.94 9.63
C PHE A 52 8.45 16.54 9.12
N SER A 53 7.45 16.74 9.97
CA SER A 53 6.05 16.47 9.67
C SER A 53 5.34 17.72 9.17
N LEU A 54 4.90 17.69 7.92
CA LEU A 54 4.20 18.81 7.26
C LEU A 54 2.80 19.08 7.80
N VAL A 55 2.33 18.26 8.75
CA VAL A 55 1.00 18.40 9.38
C VAL A 55 1.06 18.76 10.86
N ALA A 56 2.25 18.67 11.48
CA ALA A 56 2.40 18.80 12.93
C ALA A 56 3.48 19.80 13.32
N ASP A 57 4.57 19.83 12.56
CA ASP A 57 5.77 20.57 12.96
C ASP A 57 5.73 21.98 12.38
N SER A 58 6.20 22.94 13.18
CA SER A 58 6.40 24.32 12.75
C SER A 58 7.87 24.56 12.46
N ALA A 59 8.16 25.28 11.39
CA ALA A 59 9.52 25.74 11.08
C ALA A 59 9.75 27.13 11.66
N LEU A 60 10.99 27.44 12.04
CA LEU A 60 11.39 28.78 12.44
C LEU A 60 12.29 29.37 11.36
N VAL A 61 11.95 30.56 10.87
CA VAL A 61 12.75 31.30 9.88
C VAL A 61 13.32 32.52 10.58
N LYS A 62 14.64 32.69 10.51
CA LYS A 62 15.32 33.90 10.99
C LYS A 62 15.73 34.74 9.79
N ASP A 63 15.29 35.99 9.77
CA ASP A 63 15.65 36.95 8.72
C ASP A 63 17.02 37.61 8.97
N ASP A 64 17.44 38.47 8.04
CA ASP A 64 18.74 39.15 8.08
C ASP A 64 18.84 40.17 9.23
N ALA A 65 17.71 40.65 9.75
CA ALA A 65 17.64 41.49 10.95
C ALA A 65 17.69 40.66 12.25
N GLY A 66 17.69 39.34 12.13
CA GLY A 66 17.72 38.40 13.24
C GLY A 66 16.36 38.14 13.88
N GLN A 67 15.26 38.65 13.28
CA GLN A 67 13.90 38.39 13.73
C GLN A 67 13.49 36.96 13.37
N VAL A 68 12.86 36.26 14.32
CA VAL A 68 12.37 34.89 14.13
C VAL A 68 10.88 34.89 13.85
N ILE A 69 10.49 34.23 12.76
CA ILE A 69 9.11 34.01 12.32
C ILE A 69 8.80 32.53 12.44
N THR A 70 7.68 32.19 13.10
CA THR A 70 7.16 30.82 13.14
C THR A 70 6.28 30.56 11.93
N VAL A 71 6.62 29.52 11.17
CA VAL A 71 5.89 29.03 10.01
C VAL A 71 5.08 27.82 10.45
N ALA A 72 3.75 27.94 10.42
CA ALA A 72 2.85 26.85 10.75
C ALA A 72 2.98 25.67 9.76
N PRO A 73 2.55 24.45 10.15
CA PRO A 73 2.53 23.31 9.25
C PRO A 73 1.74 23.64 7.97
N PRO A 74 2.25 23.33 6.78
CA PRO A 74 1.60 23.70 5.52
C PRO A 74 0.34 22.88 5.21
N LEU A 75 0.13 21.75 5.88
CA LEU A 75 -0.98 20.85 5.62
C LEU A 75 -1.83 20.70 6.89
N GLU A 76 -3.15 20.80 6.74
CA GLU A 76 -4.08 20.74 7.86
C GLU A 76 -4.35 19.28 8.28
N PHE A 77 -4.01 18.95 9.54
CA PHE A 77 -4.47 17.73 10.19
C PHE A 77 -4.56 17.91 11.71
N ASP A 78 -5.68 17.52 12.29
CA ASP A 78 -5.91 17.49 13.72
C ASP A 78 -5.56 16.10 14.25
N ILE A 79 -4.38 16.00 14.85
CA ILE A 79 -3.83 14.76 15.42
C ILE A 79 -4.73 14.22 16.52
N GLN A 80 -5.41 15.07 17.28
CA GLN A 80 -6.30 14.65 18.37
C GLN A 80 -7.53 13.91 17.82
N ARG A 81 -7.90 14.19 16.58
CA ARG A 81 -9.00 13.53 15.86
C ARG A 81 -8.56 12.33 15.02
N SER A 82 -7.34 11.83 15.23
CA SER A 82 -6.81 10.64 14.54
C SER A 82 -7.56 9.33 14.86
N HIS A 83 -8.52 9.34 15.79
CA HIS A 83 -9.41 8.21 16.09
C HIS A 83 -10.85 8.40 15.55
N ASP A 84 -11.16 9.56 14.96
CA ASP A 84 -12.49 9.88 14.42
C ASP A 84 -12.61 9.44 12.96
N ILE A 85 -13.47 8.44 12.70
CA ILE A 85 -13.69 7.89 11.36
C ILE A 85 -14.23 8.91 10.36
N HIS A 86 -15.08 9.85 10.79
CA HIS A 86 -15.65 10.86 9.90
C HIS A 86 -14.59 11.88 9.53
N TYR A 87 -13.75 12.27 10.49
CA TYR A 87 -12.61 13.13 10.26
C TYR A 87 -11.62 12.49 9.27
N LEU A 88 -11.23 11.24 9.50
CA LEU A 88 -10.27 10.56 8.62
C LEU A 88 -10.83 10.24 7.24
N ASN A 89 -12.11 9.88 7.13
CA ASN A 89 -12.76 9.79 5.82
C ASN A 89 -12.68 11.14 5.09
N LYS A 90 -12.90 12.25 5.80
CA LYS A 90 -12.82 13.60 5.22
C LYS A 90 -11.40 14.01 4.83
N MET A 91 -10.40 13.68 5.67
CA MET A 91 -9.04 14.24 5.61
C MET A 91 -7.98 13.29 5.06
N VAL A 92 -8.27 12.01 4.93
CA VAL A 92 -7.33 10.99 4.42
C VAL A 92 -7.94 10.23 3.27
N PHE A 93 -9.07 9.54 3.48
CA PHE A 93 -9.60 8.60 2.49
C PHE A 93 -10.31 9.28 1.32
N ASN A 94 -11.03 10.39 1.55
CA ASN A 94 -11.61 11.24 0.50
C ASN A 94 -10.70 12.40 0.13
N PHE A 95 -9.49 12.51 0.70
CA PHE A 95 -8.60 13.64 0.45
C PHE A 95 -8.13 13.70 -1.01
N ARG A 96 -8.01 12.54 -1.68
CA ARG A 96 -7.68 12.44 -3.10
C ARG A 96 -8.66 13.19 -4.02
N THR A 97 -9.92 13.39 -3.59
CA THR A 97 -10.89 14.16 -4.39
C THR A 97 -10.69 15.67 -4.26
N ARG A 98 -9.86 16.12 -3.31
CA ARG A 98 -9.61 17.54 -3.00
C ARG A 98 -8.23 18.02 -3.42
N ILE A 99 -7.23 17.15 -3.40
CA ILE A 99 -5.89 17.46 -3.89
C ILE A 99 -5.62 16.65 -5.17
N PRO A 100 -5.70 17.27 -6.36
CA PRO A 100 -5.40 16.57 -7.62
C PRO A 100 -3.91 16.24 -7.73
N ASP A 101 -3.05 16.97 -7.03
CA ASP A 101 -1.61 16.72 -7.01
C ASP A 101 -1.27 15.49 -6.15
N LYS A 102 -0.97 14.42 -6.87
CA LYS A 102 -0.51 13.12 -6.39
C LYS A 102 0.78 13.19 -5.53
N THR A 103 1.65 14.16 -5.76
CA THR A 103 2.91 14.36 -5.04
C THR A 103 2.66 15.00 -3.68
N ILE A 104 1.81 16.03 -3.62
CA ILE A 104 1.40 16.66 -2.35
C ILE A 104 0.71 15.61 -1.46
N PHE A 105 -0.18 14.79 -2.04
CA PHE A 105 -0.87 13.76 -1.26
C PHE A 105 0.08 12.68 -0.72
N TYR A 106 1.13 12.33 -1.46
CA TYR A 106 2.17 11.42 -0.95
C TYR A 106 2.89 12.00 0.28
N HIS A 107 3.35 13.27 0.19
CA HIS A 107 4.03 13.94 1.31
C HIS A 107 3.12 14.15 2.52
N TYR A 108 1.84 14.38 2.28
CA TYR A 108 0.82 14.41 3.33
C TYR A 108 0.72 13.07 4.07
N LEU A 109 0.52 11.96 3.35
CA LEU A 109 0.43 10.62 3.95
C LEU A 109 1.72 10.20 4.68
N ARG A 110 2.88 10.58 4.12
CA ARG A 110 4.19 10.41 4.77
C ARG A 110 4.27 11.18 6.08
N SER A 111 3.79 12.41 6.12
CA SER A 111 3.75 13.22 7.35
C SER A 111 2.78 12.66 8.38
N LEU A 112 1.63 12.14 7.94
CA LEU A 112 0.71 11.42 8.82
C LEU A 112 1.34 10.17 9.43
N LEU A 113 2.18 9.44 8.69
CA LEU A 113 2.89 8.27 9.22
C LEU A 113 3.80 8.64 10.42
N LEU A 114 4.37 9.85 10.40
CA LEU A 114 5.26 10.37 11.44
C LEU A 114 4.49 10.84 12.68
N SER A 115 3.36 11.54 12.50
CA SER A 115 2.69 12.25 13.60
C SER A 115 1.39 11.63 14.10
N MET A 116 0.77 10.72 13.34
CA MET A 116 -0.48 10.09 13.75
C MET A 116 -0.25 9.12 14.91
N ASP A 117 -1.20 9.09 15.85
CA ASP A 117 -1.20 8.10 16.93
C ASP A 117 -1.25 6.68 16.36
N ARG A 118 -0.19 5.90 16.63
CA ARG A 118 -0.04 4.52 16.15
C ARG A 118 -1.04 3.55 16.76
N SER A 119 -1.66 3.92 17.89
CA SER A 119 -2.73 3.11 18.50
C SER A 119 -4.07 3.27 17.76
N SER A 120 -4.19 4.26 16.86
CA SER A 120 -5.39 4.43 16.06
C SER A 120 -5.62 3.25 15.14
N LYS A 121 -6.86 2.75 15.14
CA LYS A 121 -7.35 1.69 14.23
C LYS A 121 -7.18 2.05 12.75
N PHE A 122 -7.00 3.33 12.45
CA PHE A 122 -6.86 3.86 11.10
C PHE A 122 -5.41 4.11 10.68
N TYR A 123 -4.43 3.94 11.58
CA TYR A 123 -3.01 4.04 11.23
C TYR A 123 -2.64 3.07 10.10
N LEU A 124 -3.17 1.85 10.15
CA LEU A 124 -3.06 0.85 9.08
C LEU A 124 -3.74 1.30 7.77
N GLY A 125 -4.76 2.16 7.85
CA GLY A 125 -5.38 2.77 6.68
C GLY A 125 -4.46 3.79 6.00
N VAL A 126 -3.76 4.62 6.78
CA VAL A 126 -2.72 5.51 6.25
C VAL A 126 -1.61 4.69 5.60
N LEU A 127 -1.14 3.62 6.25
CA LEU A 127 -0.14 2.69 5.68
C LEU A 127 -0.61 2.07 4.35
N SER A 128 -1.87 1.62 4.28
CA SER A 128 -2.44 1.03 3.06
C SER A 128 -2.47 2.01 1.89
N VAL A 129 -2.89 3.26 2.13
CA VAL A 129 -2.94 4.30 1.08
C VAL A 129 -1.54 4.79 0.72
N LEU A 130 -0.64 4.91 1.70
CA LEU A 130 0.75 5.29 1.47
C LEU A 130 1.48 4.22 0.65
N ALA A 131 1.27 2.93 0.94
CA ALA A 131 1.79 1.83 0.14
C ALA A 131 1.37 1.94 -1.33
N PHE A 132 0.11 2.27 -1.59
CA PHE A 132 -0.37 2.54 -2.95
C PHE A 132 0.39 3.70 -3.61
N ARG A 133 0.59 4.82 -2.89
CA ARG A 133 1.37 5.95 -3.43
C ARG A 133 2.83 5.56 -3.68
N VAL A 134 3.46 4.80 -2.80
CA VAL A 134 4.82 4.28 -3.00
C VAL A 134 4.87 3.40 -4.24
N GLY A 135 3.88 2.53 -4.46
CA GLY A 135 3.81 1.64 -5.62
C GLY A 135 3.71 2.34 -6.98
N GLU A 136 3.27 3.60 -7.04
CA GLU A 136 3.29 4.38 -8.29
C GLU A 136 4.71 4.81 -8.71
N ASP A 137 5.66 4.88 -7.77
CA ASP A 137 7.07 5.19 -8.05
C ASP A 137 7.98 4.52 -7.00
N PRO A 138 8.12 3.18 -7.04
CA PRO A 138 8.76 2.43 -5.98
C PRO A 138 10.28 2.58 -5.99
N VAL A 139 10.91 2.92 -7.13
CA VAL A 139 12.35 3.17 -7.20
C VAL A 139 12.70 4.39 -6.37
N ASN A 140 12.02 5.50 -6.63
CA ASN A 140 12.40 6.76 -6.02
C ASN A 140 11.78 6.97 -4.64
N ARG A 141 10.71 6.23 -4.29
CA ARG A 141 10.10 6.23 -2.94
C ARG A 141 10.61 5.09 -2.06
N SER A 142 11.77 4.53 -2.39
CA SER A 142 12.30 3.31 -1.78
C SER A 142 12.54 3.41 -0.27
N GLU A 143 12.99 4.56 0.25
CA GLU A 143 13.19 4.77 1.69
C GLU A 143 11.88 4.59 2.46
N VAL A 144 10.84 5.32 2.04
CA VAL A 144 9.50 5.20 2.65
C VAL A 144 8.92 3.81 2.42
N GLY A 145 9.15 3.22 1.25
CA GLY A 145 8.72 1.86 0.93
C GLY A 145 9.32 0.80 1.85
N ARG A 146 10.62 0.88 2.14
CA ARG A 146 11.28 -0.03 3.10
C ARG A 146 10.80 0.23 4.52
N GLU A 147 10.55 1.48 4.88
CA GLU A 147 10.04 1.84 6.21
C GLU A 147 8.64 1.27 6.47
N ILE A 148 7.71 1.37 5.51
CA ILE A 148 6.37 0.79 5.70
C ILE A 148 6.39 -0.74 5.78
N VAL A 149 7.32 -1.40 5.08
CA VAL A 149 7.55 -2.85 5.22
C VAL A 149 8.02 -3.18 6.63
N ARG A 150 9.02 -2.44 7.14
CA ARG A 150 9.53 -2.60 8.51
C ARG A 150 8.42 -2.41 9.55
N ILE A 151 7.67 -1.32 9.46
CA ILE A 151 6.54 -1.04 10.35
C ILE A 151 5.53 -2.19 10.32
N ARG A 152 5.19 -2.70 9.12
CA ARG A 152 4.22 -3.79 8.99
C ARG A 152 4.72 -5.08 9.64
N THR A 153 5.98 -5.46 9.45
CA THR A 153 6.58 -6.63 10.10
C THR A 153 6.62 -6.47 11.62
N ASP A 154 7.01 -5.30 12.13
CA ASP A 154 7.01 -5.00 13.55
C ASP A 154 5.60 -5.14 14.16
N LEU A 155 4.57 -4.69 13.45
CA LEU A 155 3.18 -4.82 13.89
C LEU A 155 2.75 -6.29 14.01
N ILE A 156 3.16 -7.16 13.09
CA ILE A 156 2.86 -8.60 13.18
C ILE A 156 3.43 -9.19 14.47
N SER A 157 4.66 -8.85 14.84
CA SER A 157 5.27 -9.33 16.09
C SER A 157 4.56 -8.85 17.37
N LYS A 158 3.79 -7.76 17.27
CA LYS A 158 3.05 -7.12 18.37
C LYS A 158 1.53 -7.33 18.24
N LYS A 159 1.10 -8.18 17.31
CA LYS A 159 -0.32 -8.46 17.06
C LYS A 159 -0.99 -8.97 18.34
N PRO A 160 -2.16 -8.43 18.72
CA PRO A 160 -2.89 -8.92 19.88
C PRO A 160 -3.25 -10.41 19.72
N SER A 161 -3.29 -11.15 20.82
CA SER A 161 -3.82 -12.51 20.84
C SER A 161 -5.34 -12.56 20.68
N ALA A 162 -6.02 -11.48 21.06
CA ALA A 162 -7.46 -11.34 20.86
C ALA A 162 -7.79 -11.06 19.38
N PRO A 163 -8.96 -11.51 18.89
CA PRO A 163 -9.43 -11.18 17.55
C PRO A 163 -9.46 -9.67 17.31
N LEU A 164 -9.00 -9.25 16.13
CA LEU A 164 -9.07 -7.85 15.71
C LEU A 164 -10.52 -7.44 15.50
N ASP A 165 -10.88 -6.23 15.94
CA ASP A 165 -12.20 -5.68 15.61
C ASP A 165 -12.32 -5.42 14.09
N PRO A 166 -13.54 -5.39 13.52
CA PRO A 166 -13.72 -5.38 12.07
C PRO A 166 -13.03 -4.23 11.34
N VAL A 167 -12.91 -3.05 11.95
CA VAL A 167 -12.24 -1.89 11.34
C VAL A 167 -10.74 -2.11 11.28
N THR A 168 -10.14 -2.54 12.40
CA THR A 168 -8.72 -2.87 12.46
C THR A 168 -8.38 -4.02 11.52
N LEU A 169 -9.18 -5.08 11.52
CA LEU A 169 -9.00 -6.24 10.63
C LEU A 169 -9.00 -5.83 9.15
N ARG A 170 -9.96 -4.98 8.74
CA ARG A 170 -10.02 -4.46 7.38
C ARG A 170 -8.71 -3.79 6.97
N TRP A 171 -8.22 -2.86 7.79
CA TRP A 171 -7.00 -2.11 7.48
C TRP A 171 -5.73 -2.96 7.63
N TRP A 172 -5.73 -3.92 8.53
CA TRP A 172 -4.66 -4.91 8.68
C TRP A 172 -4.44 -5.70 7.39
N ILE A 173 -5.53 -6.20 6.82
CA ILE A 173 -5.50 -6.94 5.56
C ILE A 173 -5.12 -6.01 4.41
N SER A 174 -5.82 -4.88 4.24
CA SER A 174 -5.55 -3.95 3.13
C SER A 174 -4.12 -3.41 3.12
N SER A 175 -3.55 -3.11 4.28
CA SER A 175 -2.15 -2.65 4.35
C SER A 175 -1.19 -3.77 4.00
N GLY A 176 -1.37 -4.98 4.54
CA GLY A 176 -0.50 -6.10 4.23
C GLY A 176 -0.57 -6.50 2.75
N THR A 177 -1.77 -6.60 2.17
CA THR A 177 -1.94 -6.87 0.74
C THR A 177 -1.16 -5.86 -0.10
N ASN A 178 -1.26 -4.56 0.19
CA ASN A 178 -0.55 -3.50 -0.55
C ASN A 178 0.97 -3.49 -0.33
N ILE A 179 1.46 -4.07 0.78
CA ILE A 179 2.88 -4.03 1.17
C ILE A 179 3.64 -5.26 0.65
N VAL A 180 3.01 -6.43 0.47
CA VAL A 180 3.70 -7.67 0.05
C VAL A 180 4.48 -7.49 -1.28
N PRO A 181 3.86 -7.03 -2.38
CA PRO A 181 4.57 -6.66 -3.62
C PRO A 181 5.66 -5.61 -3.47
N LEU A 182 5.49 -4.63 -2.58
CA LEU A 182 6.56 -3.66 -2.31
C LEU A 182 7.76 -4.33 -1.62
N ALA A 183 7.51 -5.19 -0.63
CA ALA A 183 8.54 -5.97 0.03
C ALA A 183 9.31 -6.82 -0.99
N GLU A 184 8.62 -7.51 -1.91
CA GLU A 184 9.28 -8.25 -3.00
C GLU A 184 10.12 -7.33 -3.90
N PHE A 185 9.57 -6.19 -4.33
CA PHE A 185 10.28 -5.23 -5.16
C PHE A 185 11.57 -4.75 -4.50
N TYR A 186 11.56 -4.53 -3.19
CA TYR A 186 12.71 -4.12 -2.39
C TYR A 186 13.64 -5.27 -1.98
N GLN A 187 13.39 -6.50 -2.48
CA GLN A 187 14.14 -7.72 -2.18
C GLN A 187 14.07 -8.12 -0.69
N LEU A 188 12.97 -7.79 -0.02
CA LEU A 188 12.65 -8.13 1.38
C LEU A 188 11.72 -9.34 1.44
N ARG A 189 12.12 -10.44 0.79
CA ARG A 189 11.25 -11.60 0.57
C ARG A 189 10.74 -12.27 1.84
N SER A 190 11.58 -12.40 2.86
CA SER A 190 11.17 -12.94 4.15
C SER A 190 10.04 -12.10 4.76
N ASN A 191 10.15 -10.77 4.72
CA ASN A 191 9.09 -9.88 5.18
C ASN A 191 7.81 -10.04 4.35
N ALA A 192 7.93 -10.13 3.02
CA ALA A 192 6.79 -10.35 2.13
C ALA A 192 6.06 -11.67 2.45
N TYR A 193 6.83 -12.73 2.65
CA TYR A 193 6.34 -14.05 3.07
C TYR A 193 5.59 -13.97 4.40
N ASP A 194 6.21 -13.40 5.44
CA ASP A 194 5.62 -13.31 6.78
C ASP A 194 4.30 -12.51 6.77
N ILE A 195 4.25 -11.42 5.99
CA ILE A 195 3.03 -10.62 5.85
C ILE A 195 1.93 -11.41 5.13
N ALA A 196 2.27 -12.11 4.03
CA ALA A 196 1.30 -12.90 3.28
C ALA A 196 0.78 -14.09 4.11
N LYS A 197 1.67 -14.74 4.88
CA LYS A 197 1.34 -15.82 5.82
C LYS A 197 0.41 -15.34 6.94
N ASP A 198 0.72 -14.20 7.57
CA ASP A 198 -0.14 -13.60 8.62
C ASP A 198 -1.57 -13.37 8.11
N ILE A 199 -1.72 -12.88 6.86
CA ILE A 199 -3.05 -12.73 6.24
C ILE A 199 -3.73 -14.07 5.98
N TYR A 200 -3.01 -15.07 5.46
CA TYR A 200 -3.55 -16.41 5.24
C TYR A 200 -4.05 -17.06 6.53
N GLU A 201 -3.35 -16.87 7.65
CA GLU A 201 -3.75 -17.36 8.96
C GLU A 201 -5.05 -16.72 9.49
N MET A 202 -5.42 -15.52 9.00
CA MET A 202 -6.65 -14.81 9.38
C MET A 202 -7.77 -14.89 8.32
N ARG A 203 -7.65 -15.79 7.34
CA ARG A 203 -8.57 -15.85 6.18
C ARG A 203 -10.04 -16.10 6.55
N ASP A 204 -10.29 -16.77 7.67
CA ASP A 204 -11.65 -17.07 8.11
C ASP A 204 -12.27 -15.89 8.88
N GLU A 205 -11.46 -15.15 9.63
CA GLU A 205 -11.84 -13.90 10.28
C GLU A 205 -12.09 -12.80 9.25
N SER A 206 -11.26 -12.72 8.21
CA SER A 206 -11.40 -11.71 7.16
C SER A 206 -12.71 -11.85 6.38
N ALA A 207 -13.15 -13.09 6.16
CA ALA A 207 -14.44 -13.39 5.55
C ALA A 207 -15.61 -12.81 6.38
N LYS A 208 -15.49 -12.79 7.72
CA LYS A 208 -16.52 -12.22 8.60
C LYS A 208 -16.64 -10.70 8.47
N ALA A 209 -15.58 -10.02 8.03
CA ALA A 209 -15.59 -8.57 7.82
C ALA A 209 -16.28 -8.14 6.51
N ARG A 210 -16.68 -9.08 5.63
CA ARG A 210 -17.49 -8.91 4.40
C ARG A 210 -17.01 -7.85 3.38
N ILE A 211 -15.85 -7.23 3.57
CA ILE A 211 -15.40 -6.05 2.81
C ILE A 211 -13.97 -6.24 2.23
N VAL A 212 -13.31 -7.36 2.52
CA VAL A 212 -11.88 -7.55 2.19
C VAL A 212 -11.58 -8.90 1.52
N TYR A 213 -12.58 -9.49 0.86
CA TYR A 213 -12.42 -10.78 0.17
C TYR A 213 -11.27 -10.72 -0.84
N TRP A 214 -11.29 -9.74 -1.75
CA TRP A 214 -10.27 -9.65 -2.80
C TRP A 214 -8.88 -9.36 -2.22
N ASN A 215 -8.77 -8.51 -1.19
CA ASN A 215 -7.48 -8.25 -0.54
C ASN A 215 -6.91 -9.51 0.12
N THR A 216 -7.77 -10.26 0.82
CA THR A 216 -7.37 -11.50 1.48
C THR A 216 -6.92 -12.52 0.44
N THR A 217 -7.73 -12.79 -0.58
CA THR A 217 -7.43 -13.79 -1.60
C THR A 217 -6.22 -13.39 -2.44
N SER A 218 -5.99 -12.09 -2.66
CA SER A 218 -4.79 -11.58 -3.31
C SER A 218 -3.52 -11.89 -2.52
N ALA A 219 -3.54 -11.73 -1.19
CA ALA A 219 -2.40 -12.07 -0.35
C ALA A 219 -2.20 -13.60 -0.24
N MET A 220 -3.29 -14.36 -0.15
CA MET A 220 -3.25 -15.83 -0.14
C MET A 220 -2.66 -16.39 -1.44
N LEU A 221 -3.00 -15.79 -2.59
CA LEU A 221 -2.43 -16.15 -3.88
C LEU A 221 -0.90 -15.99 -3.87
N LEU A 222 -0.38 -14.86 -3.37
CA LEU A 222 1.07 -14.64 -3.26
C LEU A 222 1.72 -15.59 -2.25
N TYR A 223 1.05 -15.89 -1.14
CA TYR A 223 1.51 -16.89 -0.17
C TYR A 223 1.67 -18.27 -0.83
N ALA A 224 0.71 -18.71 -1.64
CA ALA A 224 0.81 -19.95 -2.40
C ALA A 224 2.00 -19.96 -3.36
N PHE A 225 2.26 -18.84 -4.06
CA PHE A 225 3.45 -18.72 -4.92
C PHE A 225 4.75 -18.78 -4.13
N PHE A 226 4.83 -18.20 -2.93
CA PHE A 226 6.01 -18.37 -2.09
C PHE A 226 6.26 -19.83 -1.75
N LEU A 227 5.24 -20.55 -1.28
CA LEU A 227 5.34 -21.98 -0.98
C LEU A 227 5.77 -22.80 -2.21
N TYR A 228 5.21 -22.47 -3.38
CA TYR A 228 5.58 -23.12 -4.63
C TYR A 228 7.06 -22.88 -4.99
N GLY A 229 7.55 -21.65 -4.85
CA GLY A 229 8.95 -21.32 -5.11
C GLY A 229 9.93 -21.98 -4.12
N GLU A 230 9.49 -22.23 -2.88
CA GLU A 230 10.23 -23.03 -1.89
C GLU A 230 10.18 -24.55 -2.15
N GLY A 231 9.46 -25.00 -3.19
CA GLY A 231 9.31 -26.41 -3.52
C GLY A 231 8.26 -27.16 -2.68
N ARG A 232 7.49 -26.44 -1.84
CA ARG A 232 6.41 -27.00 -1.00
C ARG A 232 5.12 -27.13 -1.81
N THR A 233 5.15 -27.94 -2.86
CA THR A 233 4.10 -28.03 -3.88
C THR A 233 2.75 -28.49 -3.33
N GLY A 234 2.73 -29.43 -2.38
CA GLY A 234 1.51 -29.90 -1.72
C GLY A 234 0.80 -28.77 -0.96
N GLU A 235 1.53 -28.08 -0.09
CA GLU A 235 1.01 -26.94 0.68
C GLU A 235 0.60 -25.78 -0.22
N ALA A 236 1.39 -25.47 -1.26
CA ALA A 236 1.04 -24.46 -2.25
C ALA A 236 -0.29 -24.79 -2.94
N SER A 237 -0.49 -26.06 -3.33
CA SER A 237 -1.72 -26.57 -3.94
C SER A 237 -2.93 -26.40 -3.03
N GLU A 238 -2.78 -26.70 -1.74
CA GLU A 238 -3.83 -26.51 -0.73
C GLU A 238 -4.19 -25.04 -0.54
N VAL A 239 -3.19 -24.15 -0.47
CA VAL A 239 -3.42 -22.70 -0.36
C VAL A 239 -4.09 -22.15 -1.63
N PHE A 240 -3.69 -22.58 -2.82
CA PHE A 240 -4.36 -22.22 -4.06
C PHE A 240 -5.83 -22.66 -4.06
N LEU A 241 -6.14 -23.91 -3.65
CA LEU A 241 -7.52 -24.36 -3.53
C LEU A 241 -8.31 -23.55 -2.49
N SER A 242 -7.72 -23.29 -1.33
CA SER A 242 -8.34 -22.46 -0.27
C SER A 242 -8.64 -21.05 -0.77
N THR A 243 -7.73 -20.47 -1.57
CA THR A 243 -7.91 -19.16 -2.22
C THR A 243 -9.12 -19.19 -3.16
N PHE A 244 -9.24 -20.22 -3.99
CA PHE A 244 -10.38 -20.40 -4.89
C PHE A 244 -11.71 -20.54 -4.13
N THR A 245 -11.76 -21.36 -3.09
CA THR A 245 -12.96 -21.53 -2.24
C THR A 245 -13.37 -20.21 -1.58
N LEU A 246 -12.39 -19.43 -1.09
CA LEU A 246 -12.68 -18.13 -0.49
C LEU A 246 -13.20 -17.12 -1.52
N CYS A 247 -12.68 -17.13 -2.76
CA CYS A 247 -13.25 -16.33 -3.85
C CYS A 247 -14.71 -16.70 -4.15
N GLN A 248 -15.02 -18.01 -4.24
CA GLN A 248 -16.40 -18.47 -4.46
C GLN A 248 -17.33 -18.01 -3.33
N ARG A 249 -16.90 -18.16 -2.08
CA ARG A 249 -17.66 -17.68 -0.93
C ARG A 249 -17.88 -16.17 -0.99
N GLY A 250 -16.84 -15.40 -1.29
CA GLY A 250 -16.94 -13.95 -1.43
C GLY A 250 -17.96 -13.52 -2.49
N LEU A 251 -17.95 -14.18 -3.66
CA LEU A 251 -18.94 -13.93 -4.71
C LEU A 251 -20.37 -14.25 -4.23
N LEU A 252 -20.59 -15.41 -3.60
CA LEU A 252 -21.91 -15.78 -3.07
C LEU A 252 -22.44 -14.78 -2.04
N GLU A 253 -21.57 -14.29 -1.15
CA GLU A 253 -21.95 -13.30 -0.14
C GLU A 253 -22.22 -11.92 -0.77
N ILE A 254 -21.45 -11.49 -1.78
CA ILE A 254 -21.67 -10.23 -2.49
C ILE A 254 -22.98 -10.26 -3.29
N PHE A 255 -23.26 -11.36 -3.99
CA PHE A 255 -24.50 -11.55 -4.77
C PHE A 255 -25.73 -11.92 -3.93
N SER A 256 -25.61 -11.93 -2.60
CA SER A 256 -26.74 -12.17 -1.71
C SER A 256 -27.79 -11.06 -1.82
N SER A 257 -29.07 -11.44 -1.81
CA SER A 257 -30.20 -10.50 -1.78
C SER A 257 -30.21 -9.58 -0.55
N ALA A 258 -29.49 -9.94 0.51
CA ALA A 258 -29.30 -9.12 1.69
C ALA A 258 -28.27 -7.98 1.49
N ASN A 259 -27.48 -8.01 0.41
CA ASN A 259 -26.47 -7.01 0.14
C ASN A 259 -27.05 -5.80 -0.61
N LYS A 260 -27.27 -4.70 0.10
CA LYS A 260 -27.81 -3.45 -0.45
C LYS A 260 -26.79 -2.64 -1.26
N SER A 261 -25.53 -3.05 -1.30
CA SER A 261 -24.41 -2.28 -1.87
C SER A 261 -23.71 -2.97 -3.04
N ILE A 262 -24.36 -3.97 -3.65
CA ILE A 262 -23.79 -4.83 -4.71
C ILE A 262 -23.15 -4.06 -5.87
N LEU A 263 -23.75 -2.95 -6.31
CA LEU A 263 -23.21 -2.13 -7.42
C LEU A 263 -21.86 -1.49 -7.09
N SER A 264 -21.62 -1.15 -5.82
CA SER A 264 -20.33 -0.59 -5.38
C SER A 264 -19.22 -1.64 -5.26
N GLN A 265 -19.58 -2.93 -5.31
CA GLN A 265 -18.68 -4.08 -5.15
C GLN A 265 -18.45 -4.85 -6.46
N TYR A 266 -18.97 -4.36 -7.59
CA TYR A 266 -18.76 -5.01 -8.89
C TYR A 266 -17.27 -5.14 -9.29
N PRO A 267 -16.39 -4.15 -9.05
CA PRO A 267 -14.96 -4.31 -9.28
C PRO A 267 -14.36 -5.45 -8.43
N ASP A 268 -14.79 -5.55 -7.16
CA ASP A 268 -14.34 -6.62 -6.25
C ASP A 268 -14.74 -8.00 -6.80
N CYS A 269 -15.92 -8.14 -7.42
CA CYS A 269 -16.34 -9.39 -8.07
C CYS A 269 -15.42 -9.79 -9.22
N THR A 270 -15.02 -8.85 -10.08
CA THR A 270 -14.11 -9.12 -11.19
C THR A 270 -12.76 -9.63 -10.67
N ALA A 271 -12.19 -8.95 -9.66
CA ALA A 271 -10.96 -9.37 -9.02
C ALA A 271 -11.08 -10.79 -8.42
N LEU A 272 -12.18 -11.09 -7.72
CA LEU A 272 -12.42 -12.42 -7.14
C LEU A 272 -12.50 -13.52 -8.20
N VAL A 273 -13.14 -13.25 -9.34
CA VAL A 273 -13.21 -14.21 -10.46
C VAL A 273 -11.82 -14.46 -11.03
N GLU A 274 -11.02 -13.42 -11.26
CA GLU A 274 -9.67 -13.56 -11.83
C GLU A 274 -8.72 -14.28 -10.87
N ILE A 275 -8.69 -13.86 -9.59
CA ILE A 275 -7.88 -14.50 -8.55
C ILE A 275 -8.30 -15.96 -8.39
N GLY A 276 -9.61 -16.23 -8.33
CA GLY A 276 -10.15 -17.57 -8.21
C GLY A 276 -9.76 -18.46 -9.39
N ARG A 277 -9.89 -17.96 -10.63
CA ARG A 277 -9.47 -18.67 -11.85
C ARG A 277 -7.98 -19.03 -11.80
N ASN A 278 -7.13 -18.06 -11.47
CA ASN A 278 -5.68 -18.27 -11.39
C ASN A 278 -5.31 -19.29 -10.32
N ALA A 279 -5.91 -19.18 -9.14
CA ALA A 279 -5.67 -20.10 -8.04
C ALA A 279 -6.12 -21.52 -8.40
N PHE A 280 -7.30 -21.69 -9.01
CA PHE A 280 -7.76 -23.00 -9.43
C PHE A 280 -6.90 -23.62 -10.54
N ALA A 281 -6.47 -22.82 -11.52
CA ALA A 281 -5.56 -23.28 -12.57
C ALA A 281 -4.18 -23.70 -12.00
N ALA A 282 -3.66 -22.99 -11.00
CA ALA A 282 -2.44 -23.37 -10.30
C ALA A 282 -2.61 -24.67 -9.49
N HIS A 283 -3.69 -24.78 -8.71
CA HIS A 283 -4.04 -26.00 -8.00
C HIS A 283 -4.17 -27.21 -8.94
N ALA A 284 -4.82 -27.01 -10.09
CA ALA A 284 -5.02 -28.06 -11.10
C ALA A 284 -3.70 -28.66 -11.59
N VAL A 285 -2.73 -27.80 -11.88
CA VAL A 285 -1.39 -28.20 -12.32
C VAL A 285 -0.64 -28.94 -11.23
N LEU A 286 -0.67 -28.43 -9.99
CA LEU A 286 0.08 -29.01 -8.88
C LEU A 286 -0.54 -30.31 -8.35
N SER A 287 -1.85 -30.49 -8.48
CA SER A 287 -2.54 -31.73 -8.09
C SER A 287 -2.46 -32.83 -9.16
N GLY A 288 -2.02 -32.52 -10.38
CA GLY A 288 -1.97 -33.47 -11.50
C GLY A 288 -3.35 -33.93 -11.99
N SER A 289 -4.42 -33.25 -11.58
CA SER A 289 -5.79 -33.61 -11.95
C SER A 289 -6.06 -33.16 -13.39
N LYS A 290 -6.34 -34.10 -14.30
CA LYS A 290 -6.85 -33.77 -15.64
C LYS A 290 -8.32 -33.36 -15.51
N PHE A 291 -8.61 -32.08 -15.72
CA PHE A 291 -9.99 -31.57 -15.66
C PHE A 291 -10.67 -31.70 -17.01
N SER A 292 -12.01 -31.78 -16.99
CA SER A 292 -12.82 -31.86 -18.20
C SER A 292 -12.56 -30.66 -19.12
N PRO A 293 -12.61 -30.86 -20.45
CA PRO A 293 -12.50 -29.78 -21.41
C PRO A 293 -13.52 -28.66 -21.16
N GLY A 294 -13.10 -27.40 -21.30
CA GLY A 294 -13.92 -26.21 -21.03
C GLY A 294 -13.98 -25.75 -19.57
N SER A 295 -13.15 -26.32 -18.68
CA SER A 295 -13.04 -25.89 -17.29
C SER A 295 -12.12 -24.67 -17.12
N THR A 296 -12.28 -23.93 -16.01
CA THR A 296 -11.39 -22.80 -15.67
C THR A 296 -9.92 -23.22 -15.54
N ALA A 297 -9.64 -24.51 -15.36
CA ALA A 297 -8.31 -25.07 -15.33
C ALA A 297 -7.56 -24.97 -16.67
N GLU A 298 -8.25 -24.70 -17.80
CA GLU A 298 -7.64 -24.54 -19.13
C GLU A 298 -7.02 -23.16 -19.37
N TYR A 299 -7.41 -22.14 -18.61
CA TYR A 299 -6.86 -20.78 -18.78
C TYR A 299 -5.44 -20.65 -18.19
N PRO A 300 -4.50 -20.00 -18.89
CA PRO A 300 -3.16 -19.77 -18.33
C PRO A 300 -3.28 -19.04 -17.00
N VAL A 301 -2.39 -19.37 -16.06
CA VAL A 301 -2.25 -18.57 -14.85
C VAL A 301 -1.70 -17.21 -15.28
N ASP A 302 -2.49 -16.17 -15.03
CA ASP A 302 -2.19 -14.83 -15.50
C ASP A 302 -2.16 -13.85 -14.32
N LEU A 303 -0.98 -13.32 -14.03
CA LEU A 303 -0.80 -12.30 -13.02
C LEU A 303 -0.97 -10.89 -13.58
N GLU A 304 -1.20 -10.69 -14.89
CA GLU A 304 -1.48 -9.36 -15.47
C GLU A 304 -2.69 -8.69 -14.82
N GLY A 305 -3.77 -9.44 -14.55
CA GLY A 305 -4.94 -8.95 -13.80
C GLY A 305 -4.65 -8.64 -12.32
N TYR A 306 -3.68 -9.32 -11.71
CA TYR A 306 -3.19 -8.98 -10.37
C TYR A 306 -2.54 -7.59 -10.35
N TYR A 307 -1.88 -7.19 -11.44
CA TYR A 307 -1.34 -5.83 -11.61
C TYR A 307 -2.40 -4.76 -11.89
N ILE A 308 -3.56 -5.14 -12.43
CA ILE A 308 -4.65 -4.20 -12.74
C ILE A 308 -5.35 -3.72 -11.46
N ASP A 309 -5.37 -4.52 -10.39
CA ASP A 309 -6.08 -4.18 -9.15
C ASP A 309 -5.21 -4.05 -7.89
N PHE A 310 -3.90 -4.34 -7.96
CA PHE A 310 -2.95 -3.79 -6.97
C PHE A 310 -3.00 -2.24 -6.95
N ILE A 311 -3.50 -1.67 -8.05
CA ILE A 311 -3.76 -0.25 -8.27
C ILE A 311 -5.28 0.04 -8.23
N GLY A 312 -6.02 -0.59 -7.30
CA GLY A 312 -7.44 -0.32 -7.10
C GLY A 312 -7.71 1.19 -6.98
N ALA A 313 -8.32 1.76 -8.03
CA ALA A 313 -8.68 3.17 -8.25
C ALA A 313 -7.79 4.02 -9.21
N VAL A 314 -6.97 3.44 -10.09
CA VAL A 314 -6.56 4.11 -11.34
C VAL A 314 -6.95 3.23 -12.52
N ARG A 315 -7.99 3.67 -13.24
CA ARG A 315 -8.35 3.18 -14.57
C ARG A 315 -7.10 2.94 -15.42
N ARG A 316 -6.98 1.76 -16.04
CA ARG A 316 -6.48 1.40 -17.40
C ARG A 316 -5.37 2.22 -18.10
N HIS A 317 -4.73 3.19 -17.47
CA HIS A 317 -3.83 4.17 -18.09
C HIS A 317 -2.54 4.22 -17.28
N ASP A 318 -1.74 3.17 -17.37
CA ASP A 318 -0.39 3.23 -17.94
C ASP A 318 0.24 1.85 -17.74
N LYS A 319 0.33 1.06 -18.80
CA LYS A 319 0.90 -0.31 -18.75
C LYS A 319 2.43 -0.30 -18.62
N SER A 320 3.06 0.88 -18.57
CA SER A 320 4.50 1.02 -18.76
C SER A 320 5.34 0.64 -17.54
N PHE A 321 4.79 0.63 -16.31
CA PHE A 321 5.60 0.31 -15.12
C PHE A 321 4.81 -0.34 -13.98
N PRO A 322 4.57 -1.66 -13.99
CA PRO A 322 4.46 -2.39 -12.75
C PRO A 322 5.85 -2.53 -12.10
N PRO A 323 5.98 -2.51 -10.75
CA PRO A 323 7.18 -3.00 -10.10
C PRO A 323 7.45 -4.42 -10.60
N LYS A 324 8.65 -4.66 -11.12
CA LYS A 324 9.07 -5.97 -11.63
C LYS A 324 9.06 -6.98 -10.47
N LEU A 325 7.94 -7.65 -10.22
CA LEU A 325 7.85 -8.82 -9.35
C LEU A 325 8.46 -10.03 -10.05
N GLY A 326 9.72 -9.91 -10.49
CA GLY A 326 10.38 -10.89 -11.37
C GLY A 326 10.29 -12.31 -10.84
N TYR A 327 10.31 -12.46 -9.51
CA TYR A 327 10.12 -13.74 -8.83
C TYR A 327 8.75 -14.38 -9.08
N PHE A 328 7.65 -13.66 -8.87
CA PHE A 328 6.31 -14.20 -9.12
C PHE A 328 6.03 -14.43 -10.60
N ILE A 329 6.58 -13.60 -11.48
CA ILE A 329 6.49 -13.80 -12.93
C ILE A 329 7.21 -15.10 -13.33
N GLU A 330 8.42 -15.34 -12.84
CA GLU A 330 9.17 -16.57 -13.09
C GLU A 330 8.38 -17.81 -12.62
N LEU A 331 7.79 -17.75 -11.42
CA LEU A 331 6.99 -18.86 -10.89
C LEU A 331 5.72 -19.11 -11.70
N LYS A 332 5.03 -18.05 -12.12
CA LYS A 332 3.88 -18.12 -13.02
C LYS A 332 4.27 -18.80 -14.35
N ASP A 333 5.37 -18.39 -14.96
CA ASP A 333 5.82 -18.93 -16.24
C ASP A 333 6.25 -20.41 -16.12
N ARG A 334 6.92 -20.78 -15.02
CA ARG A 334 7.21 -22.18 -14.69
C ARG A 334 5.95 -23.02 -14.56
N LEU A 335 4.93 -22.48 -13.90
CA LEU A 335 3.66 -23.16 -13.67
C LEU A 335 2.87 -23.32 -14.98
N ASN A 336 2.85 -22.29 -15.84
CA ASN A 336 2.25 -22.38 -17.17
C ASN A 336 2.98 -23.38 -18.09
N LYS A 337 4.32 -23.47 -18.00
CA LYS A 337 5.08 -24.50 -18.73
C LYS A 337 4.71 -25.91 -18.27
N ALA A 338 4.63 -26.13 -16.96
CA ALA A 338 4.21 -27.41 -16.39
C ALA A 338 2.78 -27.78 -16.83
N LYS A 339 1.90 -26.78 -16.92
CA LYS A 339 0.55 -26.94 -17.41
C LYS A 339 0.48 -27.44 -18.85
N ASN A 340 1.20 -26.82 -19.78
CA ASN A 340 1.16 -27.24 -21.19
C ASN A 340 1.54 -28.72 -21.34
N ILE A 341 2.52 -29.20 -20.57
CA ILE A 341 2.93 -30.61 -20.54
C ILE A 341 1.79 -31.53 -20.08
N LEU A 342 0.99 -31.11 -19.09
CA LEU A 342 -0.11 -31.91 -18.53
C LEU A 342 -1.33 -32.03 -19.44
N PHE A 343 -1.57 -31.03 -20.30
CA PHE A 343 -2.79 -30.92 -21.11
C PHE A 343 -2.59 -31.11 -22.63
N GLU A 344 -1.34 -31.10 -23.13
CA GLU A 344 -1.00 -31.42 -24.53
C GLU A 344 -0.63 -32.91 -24.74
N GLY A 345 -0.67 -33.73 -23.69
CA GLY A 345 -0.46 -35.20 -23.74
C GLY A 345 -1.70 -35.97 -23.30
#